data_AF-A0A3C2DIG1-F1
#
_entry.id   AF-A0A3C2DIG1-F1
#
_cell.length_a   1.000
_cell.length_b   1.000
_cell.length_c   1.000
_cell.angle_alpha   90.00
_cell.angle_beta   90.00
_cell.angle_gamma   90.00
#
_symmetry.space_group_name_H-M   'P 1'
#
loop_
_entity.id
_entity.type
_entity.pdbx_description
1 polymer ?
#
loop_
_entity_poly.entity_id
_entity_poly.type
_entity_poly.pdbx_seq_one_letter_code
_entity_poly.pdbx_strand_id
1 'polypeptide(L)'
;MPRLAVVYHSASGSTSRLVEAAVEGAADPAIAESTGVEIDVRVLSALDAGADDVLSANGYLLGTPEYFGYMSGALKDFFDRTYYPCLEHTRGRPYGLVVKAGGDGSAAVAAVQPLTAGLE
;
A
#
# COMPACT_ATOMS: atom_id res chain seq x y z
N MET A 1 -18.00 -3.96 6.88
CA MET A 1 -17.06 -4.54 5.91
C MET A 1 -15.76 -3.75 6.00
N PRO A 2 -14.64 -4.35 6.45
CA PRO A 2 -13.36 -3.66 6.46
C PRO A 2 -12.90 -3.30 5.04
N ARG A 3 -12.23 -2.16 4.90
CA ARG A 3 -11.71 -1.66 3.63
C ARG A 3 -10.18 -1.77 3.59
N LEU A 4 -9.64 -2.36 2.51
CA LEU A 4 -8.23 -2.39 2.19
C LEU A 4 -7.94 -1.35 1.11
N ALA A 5 -7.13 -0.33 1.42
CA ALA A 5 -6.64 0.60 0.41
C ALA A 5 -5.33 0.09 -0.17
N VAL A 6 -5.33 -0.17 -1.48
CA VAL A 6 -4.16 -0.59 -2.24
C VAL A 6 -3.63 0.62 -3.00
N VAL A 7 -2.47 1.12 -2.60
CA VAL A 7 -1.85 2.32 -3.18
C VAL A 7 -0.54 1.93 -3.81
N TYR A 8 -0.42 2.13 -5.13
CA TYR A 8 0.77 1.68 -5.84
C TYR A 8 1.21 2.59 -6.97
N HIS A 9 2.46 2.43 -7.39
CA HIS A 9 2.99 3.02 -8.61
C HIS A 9 3.60 1.95 -9.52
N SER A 10 3.41 2.07 -10.83
CA SER A 10 4.13 1.27 -11.81
C SER A 10 4.32 2.02 -13.12
N ALA A 11 5.58 2.19 -13.54
CA ALA A 11 5.90 2.78 -14.84
C ALA A 11 5.90 1.75 -15.98
N SER A 12 6.36 0.51 -15.71
CA SER A 12 6.54 -0.54 -16.72
C SER A 12 5.58 -1.74 -16.54
N GLY A 13 4.60 -1.64 -15.64
CA GLY A 13 3.60 -2.66 -15.36
C GLY A 13 4.07 -3.85 -14.49
N SER A 14 5.37 -3.99 -14.20
CA SER A 14 5.86 -5.10 -13.37
C SER A 14 5.35 -5.03 -11.93
N THR A 15 5.32 -3.83 -11.35
CA THR A 15 4.72 -3.63 -10.01
C THR A 15 3.22 -3.85 -10.05
N SER A 16 2.53 -3.42 -11.12
CA SER A 16 1.09 -3.66 -11.29
C SER A 16 0.76 -5.15 -11.18
N ARG A 17 1.52 -6.03 -11.85
CA ARG A 17 1.28 -7.48 -11.80
C ARG A 17 1.43 -8.07 -10.39
N LEU A 18 2.39 -7.58 -9.61
CA LEU A 18 2.54 -8.02 -8.21
C LEU A 18 1.38 -7.53 -7.35
N VAL A 19 0.93 -6.29 -7.57
CA VAL A 19 -0.21 -5.71 -6.87
C VAL A 19 -1.52 -6.42 -7.25
N GLU A 20 -1.71 -6.72 -8.53
CA GLU A 20 -2.86 -7.48 -9.05
C GLU A 20 -2.94 -8.86 -8.38
N ALA A 21 -1.84 -9.59 -8.29
CA ALA A 21 -1.80 -10.88 -7.60
C ALA A 21 -2.11 -10.76 -6.10
N ALA A 22 -1.62 -9.70 -5.44
CA ALA A 22 -1.93 -9.45 -4.04
C ALA A 22 -3.39 -9.03 -3.82
N VAL A 23 -3.98 -8.28 -4.75
CA VAL A 23 -5.40 -7.91 -4.77
C VAL A 23 -6.28 -9.14 -4.97
N GLU A 24 -5.91 -10.02 -5.91
CA GLU A 24 -6.60 -11.30 -6.13
C GLU A 24 -6.61 -12.12 -4.85
N GLY A 25 -5.47 -12.27 -4.17
CA GLY A 25 -5.39 -12.95 -2.89
C GLY A 25 -6.22 -12.27 -1.79
N ALA A 26 -6.23 -10.94 -1.71
CA ALA A 26 -7.02 -10.20 -0.72
C ALA A 26 -8.53 -10.27 -0.96
N ALA A 27 -8.95 -10.53 -2.20
CA ALA A 27 -10.34 -10.71 -2.60
C ALA A 27 -10.75 -12.19 -2.75
N ASP A 28 -9.88 -13.13 -2.38
CA ASP A 28 -10.14 -14.56 -2.50
C ASP A 28 -11.36 -14.96 -1.62
N PRO A 29 -12.40 -15.60 -2.19
CA PRO A 29 -13.56 -16.07 -1.43
C PRO A 29 -13.22 -16.93 -0.22
N ALA A 30 -12.09 -17.66 -0.26
CA ALA A 30 -11.62 -18.47 0.86
C ALA A 30 -11.37 -17.64 2.14
N ILE A 31 -11.04 -16.35 2.02
CA ILE A 31 -10.92 -15.45 3.17
C ILE A 31 -12.28 -15.27 3.83
N ALA A 32 -13.33 -14.97 3.06
CA ALA A 32 -14.68 -14.80 3.58
C ALA A 32 -15.22 -16.11 4.15
N GLU A 33 -14.98 -17.24 3.47
CA GLU A 33 -15.39 -18.57 3.92
C GLU A 33 -14.74 -18.98 5.25
N SER A 34 -13.45 -18.67 5.45
CA SER A 34 -12.71 -19.06 6.65
C SER A 34 -12.85 -18.08 7.83
N THR A 35 -13.00 -16.78 7.56
CA THR A 35 -13.03 -15.74 8.60
C THR A 35 -14.42 -15.17 8.85
N GLY A 36 -15.38 -15.39 7.94
CA GLY A 36 -16.69 -14.75 7.95
C GLY A 36 -16.65 -13.25 7.59
N VAL A 37 -15.53 -12.76 7.06
CA VAL A 37 -15.31 -11.34 6.77
C VAL A 37 -15.08 -11.12 5.28
N GLU A 38 -15.95 -10.35 4.65
CA GLU A 38 -15.72 -9.79 3.31
C GLU A 38 -14.82 -8.55 3.40
N ILE A 39 -13.94 -8.36 2.42
CA ILE A 39 -13.01 -7.22 2.36
C ILE A 39 -13.36 -6.37 1.14
N ASP A 40 -13.56 -5.07 1.37
CA ASP A 40 -13.69 -4.08 0.29
C ASP A 40 -12.30 -3.63 -0.16
N VAL A 41 -11.86 -4.07 -1.34
CA VAL A 41 -10.53 -3.74 -1.86
C VAL A 41 -10.61 -2.54 -2.81
N ARG A 42 -9.97 -1.44 -2.43
CA ARG A 42 -9.90 -0.21 -3.24
C ARG A 42 -8.49 -0.03 -3.80
N VAL A 43 -8.33 -0.18 -5.11
CA VAL A 43 -7.04 -0.04 -5.79
C VAL A 43 -6.87 1.34 -6.42
N LEU A 44 -5.79 2.03 -6.09
CA LEU A 44 -5.49 3.41 -6.50
C LEU A 44 -4.04 3.54 -6.97
N SER A 45 -3.81 4.41 -7.96
CA SER A 45 -2.45 4.87 -8.23
C SER A 45 -2.00 5.79 -7.09
N ALA A 46 -0.70 5.81 -6.78
CA ALA A 46 -0.16 6.67 -5.73
C ALA A 46 -0.39 8.17 -6.03
N LEU A 47 -0.45 8.56 -7.30
CA LEU A 47 -0.71 9.95 -7.71
C LEU A 47 -2.18 10.34 -7.54
N ASP A 48 -3.11 9.38 -7.60
CA ASP A 48 -4.55 9.65 -7.46
C ASP A 48 -5.04 9.48 -6.01
N ALA A 49 -4.35 8.65 -5.21
CA ALA A 49 -4.72 8.39 -3.82
C ALA A 49 -4.52 9.63 -2.94
N GLY A 50 -5.47 9.89 -2.04
CA GLY A 50 -5.46 11.02 -1.10
C GLY A 50 -5.72 10.63 0.35
N ALA A 51 -5.82 11.64 1.21
CA ALA A 51 -6.04 11.45 2.65
C ALA A 51 -7.39 10.76 2.95
N ASP A 52 -8.43 11.04 2.17
CA ASP A 52 -9.74 10.40 2.35
C ASP A 52 -9.70 8.88 2.09
N ASP A 53 -8.93 8.45 1.10
CA ASP A 53 -8.71 7.03 0.83
C ASP A 53 -8.00 6.36 2.02
N VAL A 54 -7.02 7.04 2.59
CA VAL A 54 -6.28 6.56 3.76
C VAL A 54 -7.20 6.47 4.98
N LEU A 55 -7.90 7.56 5.30
CA LEU A 55 -8.75 7.64 6.49
C LEU A 55 -9.92 6.65 6.46
N SER A 56 -10.48 6.39 5.27
CA SER A 56 -11.60 5.45 5.09
C SER A 56 -11.19 3.97 5.11
N ALA A 57 -9.90 3.65 5.03
CA ALA A 57 -9.40 2.27 5.05
C ALA A 57 -9.15 1.75 6.47
N ASN A 58 -9.17 0.42 6.63
CA ASN A 58 -8.81 -0.29 7.86
C ASN A 58 -7.42 -0.92 7.80
N GLY A 59 -6.84 -1.01 6.59
CA GLY A 59 -5.48 -1.44 6.37
C GLY A 59 -5.01 -1.06 4.97
N TYR A 60 -3.72 -1.21 4.72
CA TYR A 60 -3.09 -0.73 3.49
C TYR A 60 -2.25 -1.80 2.81
N LEU A 61 -2.25 -1.82 1.48
CA LEU A 61 -1.25 -2.52 0.69
C LEU A 61 -0.52 -1.48 -0.16
N LEU A 62 0.78 -1.31 0.09
CA LEU A 62 1.61 -0.35 -0.60
C LEU A 62 2.43 -1.06 -1.67
N GLY A 63 2.44 -0.54 -2.90
CA GLY A 63 3.17 -1.13 -4.02
C GLY A 63 4.13 -0.15 -4.68
N THR A 64 5.41 -0.48 -4.77
CA THR A 64 6.39 0.39 -5.45
C THR A 64 7.43 -0.40 -6.22
N PRO A 65 7.90 0.07 -7.39
CA PRO A 65 9.19 -0.35 -7.90
C PRO A 65 10.31 0.22 -7.00
N GLU A 66 11.44 -0.46 -6.99
CA GLU A 66 12.70 0.09 -6.50
C GLU A 66 13.35 0.94 -7.60
N TYR A 67 13.65 2.19 -7.29
CA TYR A 67 14.46 3.07 -8.13
C TYR A 67 15.72 3.46 -7.36
N PHE A 68 16.86 2.92 -7.79
CA PHE A 68 18.18 3.19 -7.20
C PHE A 68 18.21 3.03 -5.67
N GLY A 69 17.67 1.92 -5.16
CA GLY A 69 17.60 1.66 -3.72
C GLY A 69 16.54 2.46 -2.95
N TYR A 70 15.62 3.15 -3.62
CA TYR A 70 14.56 3.93 -2.98
C TYR A 70 13.17 3.54 -3.50
N MET A 71 12.13 3.93 -2.77
CA MET A 71 10.76 3.85 -3.29
C MET A 71 10.60 4.78 -4.50
N SER A 72 9.55 4.57 -5.28
CA SER A 72 9.23 5.47 -6.38
C SER A 72 8.83 6.85 -5.88
N GLY A 73 9.17 7.89 -6.67
CA GLY A 73 8.79 9.26 -6.36
C GLY A 73 7.29 9.46 -6.19
N ALA A 74 6.47 8.71 -6.94
CA ALA A 74 5.01 8.74 -6.79
C ALA A 74 4.54 8.22 -5.43
N LEU A 75 5.13 7.14 -4.90
CA LEU A 75 4.77 6.66 -3.57
C LEU A 75 5.26 7.62 -2.48
N LYS A 76 6.43 8.24 -2.67
CA LYS A 76 6.94 9.28 -1.77
C LYS A 76 6.02 10.51 -1.75
N ASP A 77 5.57 10.97 -2.90
CA ASP A 77 4.62 12.08 -3.04
C ASP A 77 3.28 11.76 -2.33
N PHE A 78 2.77 10.54 -2.49
CA PHE A 78 1.60 10.08 -1.75
C PHE A 78 1.78 10.21 -0.23
N PHE A 79 2.92 9.75 0.31
CA PHE A 79 3.21 9.93 1.73
C PHE A 79 3.30 11.41 2.11
N ASP A 80 3.96 12.25 1.33
CA ASP A 80 4.10 13.68 1.64
C ASP A 80 2.75 14.41 1.72
N ARG A 81 1.79 14.05 0.86
CA ARG A 81 0.44 14.63 0.87
C ARG A 81 -0.46 14.09 1.97
N THR A 82 -0.24 12.86 2.42
CA THR A 82 -1.19 12.15 3.30
C THR A 82 -0.70 11.99 4.73
N TYR A 83 0.61 12.03 5.00
CA TYR A 83 1.19 11.71 6.29
C TYR A 83 0.61 12.55 7.43
N TYR A 84 0.75 13.88 7.38
CA TYR A 84 0.27 14.74 8.47
C TYR A 84 -1.26 14.77 8.63
N PRO A 85 -2.06 14.82 7.55
CA PRO A 85 -3.52 14.72 7.67
C PRO A 85 -4.00 13.41 8.31
N CYS A 86 -3.23 12.33 8.20
CA CYS A 86 -3.66 11.00 8.62
C CYS A 86 -3.02 10.54 9.94
N LEU A 87 -1.87 11.11 10.33
CA LEU A 87 -0.99 10.62 11.40
C LEU A 87 -1.72 10.22 12.69
N GLU A 88 -2.56 11.11 13.22
CA GLU A 88 -3.26 10.90 14.50
C GLU A 88 -4.45 9.93 14.39
N HIS A 89 -4.88 9.59 13.17
CA HIS A 89 -6.08 8.81 12.90
C HIS A 89 -5.79 7.38 12.42
N THR A 90 -4.55 7.13 12.00
CA THR A 90 -4.16 5.87 11.34
C THR A 90 -3.25 4.99 12.16
N ARG A 91 -2.94 5.39 13.40
CA ARG A 91 -2.06 4.65 14.29
C ARG A 91 -2.55 3.23 14.56
N GLY A 92 -1.65 2.26 14.51
CA GLY A 92 -1.94 0.84 14.70
C GLY A 92 -2.67 0.16 13.54
N ARG A 93 -2.93 0.83 12.41
CA ARG A 93 -3.58 0.20 11.25
C ARG A 93 -2.60 -0.71 10.50
N PRO A 94 -2.94 -1.97 10.23
CA PRO A 94 -2.04 -2.90 9.55
C PRO A 94 -1.71 -2.44 8.12
N TYR A 95 -0.48 -2.72 7.69
CA TYR A 95 -0.07 -2.53 6.30
C TYR A 95 0.79 -3.68 5.78
N GLY A 96 0.73 -3.89 4.47
CA GLY A 96 1.67 -4.70 3.70
C GLY A 96 2.44 -3.82 2.71
N LEU A 97 3.66 -4.23 2.37
CA LEU A 97 4.49 -3.56 1.38
C LEU A 97 4.99 -4.57 0.33
N VAL A 98 4.78 -4.25 -0.94
CA VAL A 98 5.30 -4.99 -2.08
C VAL A 98 6.30 -4.12 -2.82
N VAL A 99 7.55 -4.56 -2.87
CA VAL A 99 8.62 -3.90 -3.62
C VAL A 99 8.98 -4.73 -4.84
N LYS A 100 8.75 -4.18 -6.04
CA LYS A 100 9.37 -4.73 -7.25
C LYS A 100 10.81 -4.24 -7.31
N ALA A 101 11.73 -5.05 -6.79
CA ALA A 101 13.15 -4.79 -6.86
C ALA A 101 13.75 -5.17 -8.22
N GLY A 102 14.74 -4.40 -8.67
CA GLY A 102 15.68 -4.83 -9.72
C GLY A 102 16.91 -5.53 -9.12
N GLY A 103 17.25 -5.18 -7.88
CA GLY A 103 18.30 -5.81 -7.08
C GLY A 103 17.72 -6.36 -5.78
N ASP A 104 18.29 -5.93 -4.65
CA ASP A 104 17.96 -6.46 -3.31
C ASP A 104 16.64 -5.89 -2.72
N GLY A 105 16.26 -4.65 -3.07
CA GLY A 105 15.02 -4.03 -2.58
C GLY A 105 15.00 -3.63 -1.10
N SER A 106 15.95 -4.08 -0.27
CA SER A 106 15.97 -3.79 1.18
C SER A 106 16.03 -2.29 1.49
N ALA A 107 16.80 -1.51 0.71
CA ALA A 107 16.91 -0.07 0.89
C ALA A 107 15.57 0.64 0.59
N ALA A 108 14.79 0.17 -0.38
CA ALA A 108 13.47 0.70 -0.65
C ALA A 108 12.46 0.33 0.46
N VAL A 109 12.57 -0.87 1.03
CA VAL A 109 11.78 -1.24 2.22
C VAL A 109 12.13 -0.33 3.40
N ALA A 110 13.42 -0.18 3.69
CA ALA A 110 13.91 0.68 4.77
C ALA A 110 13.53 2.15 4.59
N ALA A 111 13.37 2.61 3.34
CA ALA A 111 12.87 3.96 3.04
C ALA A 111 11.38 4.13 3.36
N VAL A 112 10.56 3.08 3.21
CA VAL A 112 9.12 3.13 3.49
C VAL A 112 8.82 3.03 4.98
N GLN A 113 9.55 2.18 5.71
CA GLN A 113 9.29 1.89 7.12
C GLN A 113 9.11 3.12 8.04
N PRO A 114 9.96 4.16 7.96
CA PRO A 114 9.77 5.35 8.80
C PRO A 114 8.49 6.13 8.47
N LEU A 115 8.00 6.06 7.24
CA LEU A 115 6.76 6.73 6.80
C LEU A 115 5.53 5.94 7.23
N THR A 116 5.66 4.62 7.36
CA THR A 116 4.62 3.75 7.89
C THR A 116 4.69 3.60 9.41
N ALA A 117 5.68 4.16 10.11
CA ALA A 117 5.75 4.16 11.58
C ALA A 117 4.56 4.89 12.24
N GLY A 118 3.89 5.79 11.51
CA GLY A 118 2.60 6.36 11.94
C GLY A 118 1.43 5.37 11.90
N LEU A 119 1.66 4.16 11.41
CA LEU A 119 0.71 3.04 11.35
C LEU A 119 0.99 1.97 12.42
N GLU A 120 2.09 2.07 13.17
CA GLU A 120 2.48 1.15 14.26
C GLU A 120 2.01 1.61 15.65
#